data_AF-A0A536WIX6-F1
#
_entry.id   AF-A0A536WIX6-F1
#
_cell.length_a   1.000
_cell.length_b   1.000
_cell.length_c   1.000
_cell.angle_alpha   90.00
_cell.angle_beta   90.00
_cell.angle_gamma   90.00
#
_symmetry.space_group_name_H-M   'P 1'
#
loop_
_entity.id
_entity.type
_entity.pdbx_description
1 polymer ?
#
loop_
_entity_poly.entity_id
_entity_poly.type
_entity_poly.pdbx_seq_one_letter_code
_entity_poly.pdbx_strand_id
1 'polypeptide(L)'
;TMLSLGRLFAADYADGTLEQLALGAAPLGVVVAAKAIAHWLVAGLPLVVIAPLIALQYDLERPLYGVLAASLLLGTPVLSLIGAIGAALTLGLRGGGVLISLLVLPLYVPVLILGAGSVAMAAAGLAPSGQLLLLAALLVVSAAFAPWAVAVAVRIGVE
;
A
#
# COMPACT_ATOMS: atom_id res chain seq x y z
N THR A 1 0.61 -6.97 6.25
CA THR A 1 0.03 -5.95 5.34
C THR A 1 -1.48 -5.96 5.39
N MET A 2 -2.21 -7.04 5.06
CA MET A 2 -3.69 -7.03 5.21
C MET A 2 -4.16 -6.99 6.68
N LEU A 3 -3.50 -7.74 7.57
CA LEU A 3 -3.78 -7.71 9.02
C LEU A 3 -3.45 -6.34 9.68
N SER A 4 -2.46 -5.61 9.18
CA SER A 4 -2.09 -4.27 9.69
C SER A 4 -2.98 -3.18 9.11
N LEU A 5 -3.39 -3.31 7.84
CA LEU A 5 -4.31 -2.38 7.18
C LEU A 5 -5.68 -2.34 7.85
N GLY A 6 -6.21 -3.49 8.28
CA GLY A 6 -7.47 -3.54 9.04
C GLY A 6 -7.45 -2.76 10.35
N ARG A 7 -6.27 -2.45 10.89
CA ARG A 7 -6.11 -1.64 12.12
C ARG A 7 -5.82 -0.17 11.85
N LEU A 8 -5.55 0.22 10.61
CA LEU A 8 -5.05 1.56 10.26
C LEU A 8 -5.98 2.69 10.76
N PHE A 9 -7.29 2.45 10.68
CA PHE A 9 -8.33 3.37 11.16
C PHE A 9 -9.23 2.75 12.23
N ALA A 10 -9.32 1.42 12.31
CA ALA A 10 -10.27 0.76 13.22
C ALA A 10 -9.96 0.95 14.71
N ALA A 11 -8.68 1.09 15.09
CA ALA A 11 -8.31 1.37 16.48
C ALA A 11 -8.77 2.76 16.90
N ASP A 12 -8.39 3.78 16.12
CA ASP A 12 -8.80 5.17 16.32
C ASP A 12 -10.33 5.36 16.24
N TYR A 13 -11.02 4.56 15.42
CA TYR A 13 -12.49 4.59 15.36
C TYR A 13 -13.13 3.96 16.60
N ALA A 14 -12.52 2.91 17.16
CA ALA A 14 -13.07 2.24 18.33
C ALA A 14 -12.94 3.06 19.63
N ASP A 15 -11.95 3.96 19.71
CA ASP A 15 -11.71 4.82 20.87
C ASP A 15 -12.18 6.28 20.70
N GLY A 16 -12.78 6.61 19.54
CA GLY A 16 -13.31 7.94 19.25
C GLY A 16 -12.28 8.95 18.72
N THR A 17 -11.00 8.56 18.60
CA THR A 17 -9.92 9.44 18.14
C THR A 17 -10.11 9.84 16.68
N LEU A 18 -10.64 8.94 15.83
CA LEU A 18 -10.80 9.21 14.40
C LEU A 18 -11.79 10.35 14.14
N GLU A 19 -12.84 10.43 14.96
CA GLU A 19 -13.85 11.46 14.95
C GLU A 19 -13.26 12.80 15.36
N GLN A 20 -12.40 12.81 16.40
CA GLN A 20 -11.66 14.01 16.79
C GLN A 20 -10.69 14.47 15.69
N LEU A 21 -10.02 13.53 15.02
CA LEU A 21 -9.14 13.84 13.89
C LEU A 21 -9.92 14.39 12.68
N ALA A 22 -11.15 13.93 12.45
CA ALA A 22 -12.01 14.43 11.38
C ALA A 22 -12.56 15.85 11.64
N LEU A 23 -12.72 16.22 12.92
CA LEU A 23 -13.16 17.56 13.35
C LEU A 23 -11.99 18.53 13.61
N GLY A 24 -10.76 18.02 13.62
CA GLY A 24 -9.56 18.79 13.92
C GLY A 24 -9.20 19.85 12.86
N ALA A 25 -8.23 20.70 13.20
CA ALA A 25 -7.78 21.79 12.32
C ALA A 25 -6.98 21.32 11.08
N ALA A 26 -6.41 20.11 11.13
CA ALA A 26 -5.64 19.57 10.02
C ALA A 26 -6.58 18.98 8.95
N PRO A 27 -6.33 19.22 7.65
CA PRO A 27 -7.11 18.58 6.59
C PRO A 27 -7.02 17.05 6.70
N LEU A 28 -8.16 16.37 6.69
CA LEU A 28 -8.20 14.91 6.90
C LEU A 28 -7.35 14.13 5.87
N GLY A 29 -7.23 14.62 4.63
CA GLY A 29 -6.34 14.03 3.63
C GLY A 29 -4.85 14.04 4.06
N VAL A 30 -4.40 15.06 4.80
CA VAL A 30 -3.04 15.14 5.34
C VAL A 30 -2.85 14.13 6.47
N VAL A 31 -3.83 14.02 7.36
CA VAL A 31 -3.82 13.03 8.46
C VAL A 31 -3.75 11.61 7.90
N VAL A 32 -4.57 11.33 6.88
CA VAL A 32 -4.56 10.06 6.17
C VAL A 32 -3.22 9.79 5.49
N ALA A 33 -2.65 10.77 4.78
CA ALA A 33 -1.35 10.62 4.14
C ALA A 33 -0.26 10.30 5.17
N ALA A 34 -0.25 10.99 6.31
CA ALA A 34 0.68 10.74 7.41
C ALA A 34 0.53 9.31 7.96
N LYS A 35 -0.71 8.84 8.20
CA LYS A 35 -0.98 7.46 8.62
C LYS A 35 -0.54 6.43 7.59
N ALA A 36 -0.80 6.67 6.31
CA ALA A 36 -0.40 5.78 5.23
C ALA A 36 1.13 5.68 5.10
N ILE A 37 1.84 6.80 5.23
CA ILE A 37 3.30 6.86 5.25
C ILE A 37 3.83 6.10 6.49
N ALA A 38 3.29 6.35 7.68
CA ALA A 38 3.69 5.66 8.90
C ALA A 38 3.49 4.14 8.77
N HIS A 39 2.36 3.70 8.22
CA HIS A 39 2.11 2.29 7.93
C HIS A 39 3.14 1.71 6.95
N TRP A 40 3.44 2.43 5.86
CA TRP A 40 4.45 1.98 4.90
C TRP A 40 5.86 1.93 5.50
N LEU A 41 6.24 2.89 6.33
CA LEU A 41 7.55 2.91 7.01
C LEU A 41 7.71 1.73 7.97
N VAL A 42 6.63 1.28 8.62
CA VAL A 42 6.68 0.16 9.57
C VAL A 42 6.55 -1.19 8.88
N ALA A 43 5.74 -1.31 7.82
CA ALA A 43 5.44 -2.59 7.18
C ALA A 43 6.16 -2.81 5.84
N GLY A 44 6.26 -1.77 5.01
CA GLY A 44 6.78 -1.84 3.65
C GLY A 44 8.28 -1.59 3.56
N LEU A 45 8.78 -0.52 4.19
CA LEU A 45 10.20 -0.16 4.12
C LEU A 45 11.13 -1.28 4.66
N PRO A 46 10.83 -1.95 5.80
CA PRO A 46 11.67 -3.05 6.26
C PRO A 46 11.70 -4.22 5.27
N LEU A 47 10.60 -4.48 4.55
CA LEU A 47 10.56 -5.49 3.50
C LEU A 47 11.49 -5.13 2.34
N VAL A 48 11.51 -3.85 1.93
CA VAL A 48 12.43 -3.37 0.89
C VAL A 48 13.89 -3.51 1.33
N VAL A 49 14.19 -3.18 2.59
CA VAL A 49 15.55 -3.31 3.16
C VAL A 49 16.01 -4.77 3.19
N ILE A 50 15.10 -5.71 3.47
CA ILE A 50 15.38 -7.15 3.53
C ILE A 50 15.38 -7.79 2.12
N ALA A 51 14.98 -7.07 1.06
CA ALA A 51 14.90 -7.60 -0.30
C ALA A 51 16.17 -8.31 -0.80
N PRO A 52 17.42 -7.86 -0.52
CA PRO A 52 18.62 -8.60 -0.89
C PRO A 52 18.70 -9.99 -0.25
N LEU A 53 18.25 -10.13 1.00
CA LEU A 53 18.21 -11.43 1.68
C LEU A 53 17.14 -12.34 1.05
N ILE A 54 16.02 -11.79 0.61
CA ILE A 54 14.99 -12.52 -0.13
C ILE A 54 15.55 -12.97 -1.48
N ALA A 55 16.21 -12.09 -2.23
CA ALA A 55 16.85 -12.45 -3.50
C ALA A 55 17.87 -13.59 -3.35
N LEU A 56 18.65 -13.56 -2.26
CA LEU A 56 19.58 -14.64 -1.93
C LEU A 56 18.85 -15.96 -1.62
N GLN A 57 17.74 -15.90 -0.87
CA GLN A 57 16.96 -17.09 -0.54
C GLN A 57 16.32 -17.75 -1.78
N TYR A 58 15.98 -16.96 -2.79
CA TYR A 58 15.45 -17.43 -4.08
C TYR A 58 16.54 -17.73 -5.13
N ASP A 59 17.83 -17.73 -4.73
CA ASP A 59 18.98 -17.98 -5.59
C ASP A 59 18.98 -17.12 -6.87
N LEU A 60 18.58 -15.85 -6.73
CA LEU A 60 18.57 -14.92 -7.85
C LEU A 60 19.99 -14.50 -8.22
N GLU A 61 20.21 -14.21 -9.51
CA GLU A 61 21.46 -13.61 -9.96
C GLU A 61 21.63 -12.19 -9.38
N ARG A 62 22.87 -11.82 -9.06
CA ARG A 62 23.20 -10.50 -8.44
C ARG A 62 22.61 -9.28 -9.16
N PRO A 63 22.54 -9.21 -10.50
CA PRO A 63 21.91 -8.08 -11.20
C PRO A 63 20.42 -7.89 -10.86
N LEU A 64 19.71 -8.94 -10.45
CA LEU A 64 18.27 -8.90 -10.17
C LEU A 64 17.92 -8.28 -8.81
N TYR A 65 18.90 -8.16 -7.89
CA TYR A 65 18.69 -7.66 -6.54
C TYR A 65 18.18 -6.21 -6.56
N GLY A 66 18.77 -5.38 -7.43
CA GLY A 66 18.35 -3.99 -7.60
C GLY A 66 16.94 -3.87 -8.18
N VAL A 67 16.58 -4.75 -9.12
CA VAL A 67 15.24 -4.76 -9.74
C VAL A 67 14.18 -5.21 -8.73
N LEU A 68 14.48 -6.24 -7.93
CA LEU A 68 13.61 -6.68 -6.85
C LEU A 68 13.42 -5.55 -5.82
N ALA A 69 14.50 -4.95 -5.35
CA ALA A 69 14.41 -3.85 -4.37
C ALA A 69 13.62 -2.65 -4.93
N ALA A 70 13.87 -2.25 -6.18
CA ALA A 70 13.17 -1.14 -6.82
C ALA A 70 11.66 -1.44 -7.02
N SER A 71 11.31 -2.66 -7.45
CA SER A 71 9.91 -3.04 -7.63
C SER A 71 9.14 -3.09 -6.31
N LEU A 72 9.78 -3.55 -5.22
CA LEU A 72 9.20 -3.50 -3.88
C LEU A 72 9.09 -2.06 -3.36
N LEU A 73 10.11 -1.23 -3.57
CA LEU A 73 10.11 0.18 -3.17
C LEU A 73 8.96 0.96 -3.82
N LEU A 74 8.65 0.67 -5.08
CA LEU A 74 7.55 1.31 -5.81
C LEU A 74 6.19 0.66 -5.54
N GLY A 75 6.13 -0.67 -5.50
CA GLY A 75 4.87 -1.41 -5.38
C GLY A 75 4.29 -1.41 -3.96
N THR A 76 5.11 -1.57 -2.92
CA THR A 76 4.62 -1.63 -1.53
C THR A 76 3.89 -0.36 -1.06
N PRO A 77 4.30 0.89 -1.39
CA PRO A 77 3.50 2.06 -1.03
C PRO A 77 2.19 2.14 -1.82
N VAL A 78 2.16 1.70 -3.09
CA VAL A 78 0.91 1.60 -3.87
C VAL A 78 -0.08 0.65 -3.18
N LEU A 79 0.40 -0.53 -2.79
CA LEU A 79 -0.42 -1.51 -2.07
C LEU A 79 -0.93 -0.93 -0.74
N SER A 80 -0.08 -0.22 0.01
CA SER A 80 -0.47 0.44 1.25
C SER A 80 -1.59 1.46 1.04
N LEU A 81 -1.51 2.28 -0.01
CA LEU A 81 -2.50 3.32 -0.32
C LEU A 81 -3.84 2.72 -0.79
N ILE A 82 -3.80 1.70 -1.66
CA ILE A 82 -5.01 0.98 -2.09
C ILE A 82 -5.64 0.27 -0.89
N GLY A 83 -4.82 -0.36 -0.04
CA GLY A 83 -5.28 -1.01 1.18
C GLY A 83 -5.94 -0.05 2.16
N ALA A 84 -5.43 1.18 2.27
CA ALA A 84 -6.01 2.22 3.12
C ALA A 84 -7.42 2.62 2.64
N ILE A 85 -7.66 2.67 1.33
CA ILE A 85 -9.01 2.91 0.76
C ILE A 85 -9.96 1.80 1.22
N GLY A 86 -9.55 0.53 1.08
CA GLY A 86 -10.37 -0.60 1.54
C GLY A 86 -10.63 -0.58 3.04
N ALA A 87 -9.62 -0.26 3.85
CA ALA A 87 -9.76 -0.15 5.30
C ALA A 87 -10.77 0.93 5.70
N ALA A 88 -10.76 2.09 5.05
CA ALA A 88 -11.72 3.16 5.31
C ALA A 88 -13.14 2.81 4.84
N LEU A 89 -13.31 2.19 3.66
CA LEU A 89 -14.62 1.80 3.13
C LEU A 89 -15.31 0.69 3.93
N THR A 90 -14.57 -0.04 4.75
CA THR A 90 -15.08 -1.15 5.57
C THR A 90 -15.13 -0.81 7.06
N LEU A 91 -14.88 0.46 7.41
CA LEU A 91 -14.93 0.94 8.77
C LEU A 91 -16.34 0.71 9.38
N GLY A 92 -16.40 0.31 10.65
CA GLY A 92 -17.67 0.04 11.35
C GLY A 92 -18.38 -1.27 10.96
N LEU A 93 -17.95 -1.98 9.91
CA LEU A 93 -18.59 -3.22 9.47
C LEU A 93 -18.14 -4.44 10.30
N ARG A 94 -19.09 -5.31 10.64
CA ARG A 94 -18.81 -6.62 11.23
C ARG A 94 -18.05 -7.49 10.21
N GLY A 95 -16.84 -7.92 10.57
CA GLY A 95 -16.00 -8.72 9.67
C GLY A 95 -15.22 -7.91 8.63
N GLY A 96 -14.96 -6.62 8.88
CA GLY A 96 -14.24 -5.71 7.98
C GLY A 96 -12.97 -6.31 7.35
N GLY A 97 -12.20 -7.13 8.07
CA GLY A 97 -11.00 -7.80 7.52
C GLY A 97 -11.26 -8.68 6.27
N VAL A 98 -12.40 -9.37 6.22
CA VAL A 98 -12.76 -10.21 5.06
C VAL A 98 -13.21 -9.33 3.89
N LEU A 99 -14.00 -8.30 4.17
CA LEU A 99 -14.46 -7.34 3.15
C LEU A 99 -13.29 -6.57 2.53
N ILE A 100 -12.32 -6.15 3.35
CA ILE A 100 -11.06 -5.53 2.88
C ILE A 100 -10.38 -6.46 1.89
N SER A 101 -10.24 -7.75 2.24
CA SER A 101 -9.58 -8.72 1.37
C SER A 101 -10.31 -8.90 0.04
N LEU A 102 -11.65 -9.03 0.06
CA LEU A 102 -12.46 -9.17 -1.16
C LEU A 102 -12.38 -7.95 -2.06
N LEU A 103 -12.38 -6.75 -1.49
CA LEU A 103 -12.35 -5.49 -2.23
C LEU A 103 -10.96 -5.17 -2.79
N VAL A 104 -9.92 -5.38 -1.98
CA VAL A 104 -8.56 -4.91 -2.25
C VAL A 104 -7.76 -5.90 -3.08
N LEU A 105 -8.01 -7.20 -2.94
CA LEU A 105 -7.22 -8.23 -3.62
C LEU A 105 -7.24 -8.10 -5.15
N PRO A 106 -8.38 -7.84 -5.83
CA PRO A 106 -8.38 -7.60 -7.28
C PRO A 106 -7.51 -6.40 -7.69
N LEU A 107 -7.46 -5.36 -6.86
CA LEU A 107 -6.66 -4.15 -7.12
C LEU A 107 -5.17 -4.34 -6.80
N TYR A 108 -4.81 -5.32 -5.97
CA TYR A 108 -3.41 -5.68 -5.71
C TYR A 108 -2.78 -6.44 -6.86
N VAL A 109 -3.56 -7.26 -7.57
CA VAL A 109 -3.07 -8.13 -8.65
C VAL A 109 -2.27 -7.35 -9.72
N PRO A 110 -2.74 -6.21 -10.27
CA PRO A 110 -1.97 -5.44 -11.25
C PRO A 110 -0.60 -4.99 -10.74
N VAL A 111 -0.52 -4.53 -9.48
CA VAL A 111 0.74 -4.08 -8.87
C VAL A 111 1.70 -5.27 -8.70
N LEU A 112 1.18 -6.42 -8.26
CA LEU A 112 1.97 -7.64 -8.09
C LEU A 112 2.46 -8.18 -9.44
N ILE A 113 1.63 -8.15 -10.49
CA ILE A 113 1.99 -8.57 -11.84
C ILE A 113 3.11 -7.69 -12.39
N LEU A 114 3.02 -6.36 -12.25
CA LEU A 114 4.06 -5.44 -12.71
C LEU A 114 5.35 -5.62 -11.91
N GLY A 115 5.27 -5.79 -10.59
CA GLY A 115 6.41 -6.05 -9.71
C GLY A 115 7.15 -7.33 -10.09
N ALA A 116 6.46 -8.47 -10.05
CA ALA A 116 7.04 -9.75 -10.43
C ALA A 116 7.50 -9.77 -11.89
N GLY A 117 6.72 -9.13 -12.78
CA GLY A 117 7.06 -8.99 -14.20
C GLY A 117 8.35 -8.21 -14.43
N SER A 118 8.67 -7.20 -13.62
CA SER A 118 9.93 -6.46 -13.73
C SER A 118 11.14 -7.37 -13.47
N VAL A 119 11.06 -8.24 -12.46
CA VAL A 119 12.12 -9.19 -12.13
C VAL A 119 12.21 -10.28 -13.19
N ALA A 120 11.08 -10.79 -13.68
CA ALA A 120 11.03 -11.78 -14.75
C ALA A 120 11.64 -11.27 -16.07
N MET A 121 11.37 -10.02 -16.45
CA MET A 121 11.97 -9.39 -17.63
C MET A 121 13.49 -9.29 -17.48
N ALA A 122 13.97 -8.83 -16.32
CA ALA A 122 15.39 -8.73 -16.06
C ALA A 122 16.08 -10.11 -16.07
N ALA A 123 15.43 -11.14 -15.52
CA ALA A 123 15.93 -12.52 -15.56
C ALA A 123 15.98 -13.10 -16.99
N ALA A 124 15.09 -12.64 -17.88
CA ALA A 124 15.11 -12.99 -19.31
C ALA A 124 16.12 -12.15 -20.13
N GLY A 125 16.95 -11.32 -19.49
CA GLY A 125 17.88 -10.41 -20.16
C GLY A 125 17.23 -9.23 -20.87
N LEU A 126 15.94 -8.97 -20.60
CA LEU A 126 15.18 -7.86 -21.17
C LEU A 126 15.16 -6.66 -20.21
N ALA A 127 14.90 -5.46 -20.74
CA ALA A 127 14.85 -4.25 -19.93
C ALA A 127 13.62 -4.24 -18.99
N PRO A 128 13.79 -4.09 -17.66
CA PRO A 128 12.68 -4.05 -16.70
C PRO A 128 12.01 -2.67 -16.59
N SER A 129 12.52 -1.67 -17.31
CA SER A 129 12.16 -0.26 -17.16
C SER A 129 10.67 0.01 -17.40
N GLY A 130 10.04 -0.69 -18.35
CA GLY A 130 8.62 -0.50 -18.65
C GLY A 130 7.72 -0.80 -17.45
N GLN A 131 7.94 -1.94 -16.80
CA GLN A 131 7.18 -2.35 -15.62
C GLN A 131 7.46 -1.44 -14.43
N LEU A 132 8.71 -1.03 -14.22
CA LEU A 132 9.08 -0.10 -13.15
C LEU A 132 8.47 1.29 -13.36
N LEU A 133 8.41 1.79 -14.60
CA LEU A 133 7.75 3.05 -14.93
C LEU A 133 6.23 2.99 -14.70
N LEU A 134 5.59 1.86 -15.03
CA LEU A 134 4.17 1.66 -14.73
C LEU A 134 3.91 1.61 -13.22
N LEU A 135 4.77 0.96 -12.43
CA LEU A 135 4.69 1.00 -10.96
C LEU A 135 4.88 2.41 -10.42
N ALA A 136 5.84 3.17 -10.95
CA ALA A 136 6.04 4.56 -10.57
C ALA A 136 4.83 5.44 -10.93
N ALA A 137 4.22 5.23 -12.10
CA ALA A 137 2.99 5.93 -12.49
C ALA A 137 1.83 5.60 -11.53
N LEU A 138 1.65 4.32 -11.17
CA LEU A 138 0.66 3.91 -10.17
C LEU A 138 0.94 4.53 -8.79
N LEU A 139 2.21 4.66 -8.40
CA LEU A 139 2.59 5.32 -7.16
C LEU A 139 2.22 6.81 -7.19
N VAL A 140 2.53 7.53 -8.27
CA VAL A 140 2.17 8.95 -8.40
C VAL A 140 0.65 9.13 -8.34
N VAL A 141 -0.11 8.32 -9.10
CA VAL A 141 -1.58 8.39 -9.12
C VAL A 141 -2.14 8.05 -7.74
N SER A 142 -1.72 6.95 -7.13
CA SER A 142 -2.23 6.58 -5.80
C SER A 142 -1.83 7.60 -4.73
N ALA A 143 -0.62 8.13 -4.75
CA ALA A 143 -0.19 9.15 -3.78
C ALA A 143 -0.99 10.46 -3.91
N ALA A 144 -1.36 10.84 -5.14
CA ALA A 144 -2.16 12.04 -5.38
C ALA A 144 -3.63 11.86 -4.96
N PHE A 145 -4.26 10.74 -5.32
CA PHE A 145 -5.71 10.57 -5.19
C PHE A 145 -6.16 9.74 -3.98
N ALA A 146 -5.37 8.76 -3.53
CA ALA A 146 -5.79 7.86 -2.45
C ALA A 146 -6.03 8.59 -1.11
N PRO A 147 -5.19 9.54 -0.66
CA PRO A 147 -5.44 10.23 0.61
C PRO A 147 -6.78 10.97 0.65
N TRP A 148 -7.20 11.52 -0.50
CA TRP A 148 -8.48 12.20 -0.65
C TRP A 148 -9.65 11.21 -0.64
N ALA A 149 -9.53 10.12 -1.41
CA ALA A 149 -10.55 9.07 -1.44
C ALA A 149 -10.76 8.43 -0.06
N VAL A 150 -9.67 8.15 0.65
CA VAL A 150 -9.71 7.63 2.02
C VAL A 150 -10.33 8.65 2.98
N ALA A 151 -10.00 9.95 2.88
CA ALA A 151 -10.58 10.97 3.74
C ALA A 151 -12.11 11.06 3.58
N VAL A 152 -12.61 10.99 2.34
CA VAL A 152 -14.07 10.93 2.08
C VAL A 152 -14.67 9.66 2.67
N ALA A 153 -14.05 8.49 2.46
CA ALA A 153 -14.52 7.23 3.01
C ALA A 153 -14.56 7.23 4.55
N VAL A 154 -13.55 7.81 5.21
CA VAL A 154 -13.52 7.97 6.68
C VAL A 154 -14.65 8.87 7.16
N ARG A 155 -14.93 10.00 6.50
CA ARG A 155 -16.06 10.87 6.87
C ARG A 155 -17.38 10.13 6.81
N ILE A 156 -17.62 9.38 5.73
CA ILE A 156 -18.84 8.58 5.57
C ILE A 156 -18.92 7.47 6.63
N GLY A 157 -17.80 6.86 7.00
CA GLY A 157 -17.79 5.80 8.01
C GLY A 157 -17.93 6.29 9.46
N VAL A 158 -17.75 7.58 9.70
CA VAL A 158 -17.89 8.24 11.01
C VAL A 158 -19.28 8.87 11.19
N GLU A 159 -19.98 9.17 10.09
CA GLU A 159 -21.40 9.61 10.07
C GLU A 159 -22.36 8.44 10.37
#